data_AF-A0A7X2BSE1-F1
#
_entry.id   AF-A0A7X2BSE1-F1
#
_cell.length_a   1.000
_cell.length_b   1.000
_cell.length_c   1.000
_cell.angle_alpha   90.00
_cell.angle_beta   90.00
_cell.angle_gamma   90.00
#
_symmetry.space_group_name_H-M   'P 1'
#
loop_
_entity.id
_entity.type
_entity.pdbx_description
1 polymer ?
#
loop_
_entity_poly.entity_id
_entity_poly.type
_entity_poly.pdbx_seq_one_letter_code
_entity_poly.pdbx_strand_id
1 'polypeptide(L)'
;MNLFEVKPSTLGGIKSLAKKIKRDLGIPHHEALDLSAHEAGFQNFRHAQHLGGHNPNYQTIYLTAYWYGSEGAGRETLTIQIEKPLYEIASRSQLEHGKHLIPFRLEFADHLERRVDLNSQSEAHDDIYAAARSIVFMEILSLRPAMSAEQSELLSQYGNLPGKDHPSLWAHKQTRALVFMDEPYNPQFRERTTWASAHDIHMLTSEWRGIYRPGHTIPNIFCSDQSTMTLLQEQAPRLEKGACEIHGDMESAPYHTQFISPSREAASKKRRPRPMPAIPGLEVKGALPYGQFIGGQTSLWRPAKRMSLDLHLETAALLTSLENSGMPYACDSPFADVRVALDDWMNLEFPSDGEITDEQRGAYSYNATPIKIRKGIEQLDAINKISDLLQQGYADCKPLHVVLKKIRRIHTAISRKI
;
A
#
# COMPACT_ATOMS: atom_id res chain seq x y z
N MET A 1 -39.65 42.85 9.82
CA MET A 1 -40.10 42.45 8.48
C MET A 1 -39.09 41.44 7.94
N ASN A 2 -39.46 40.16 7.96
CA ASN A 2 -38.65 39.04 7.48
C ASN A 2 -38.85 38.87 5.98
N LEU A 3 -37.87 39.28 5.19
CA LEU A 3 -37.70 38.86 3.81
C LEU A 3 -36.76 37.67 3.83
N PHE A 4 -37.21 36.53 3.30
CA PHE A 4 -36.46 35.28 3.14
C PHE A 4 -34.99 35.54 2.77
N GLU A 5 -34.09 35.41 3.75
CA GLU A 5 -32.66 35.55 3.57
C GLU A 5 -32.18 34.33 2.79
N VAL A 6 -32.08 34.47 1.47
CA VAL A 6 -31.57 33.44 0.58
C VAL A 6 -30.12 33.17 0.95
N LYS A 7 -29.89 32.06 1.66
CA LYS A 7 -28.55 31.63 2.08
C LYS A 7 -27.70 31.35 0.84
N PRO A 8 -26.55 31.99 0.66
CA PRO A 8 -25.71 31.78 -0.52
C PRO A 8 -25.11 30.36 -0.51
N SER A 9 -25.49 29.53 -1.48
CA SER A 9 -24.96 28.17 -1.64
C SER A 9 -23.76 28.07 -2.60
N THR A 10 -23.26 29.20 -3.11
CA THR A 10 -22.14 29.25 -4.07
C THR A 10 -20.99 30.08 -3.53
N LEU A 11 -19.75 29.76 -3.94
CA LEU A 11 -18.57 30.53 -3.56
C LEU A 11 -18.66 32.02 -3.93
N GLY A 12 -19.26 32.32 -5.08
CA GLY A 12 -19.53 33.70 -5.50
C GLY A 12 -20.50 34.42 -4.57
N GLY A 13 -21.54 33.72 -4.10
CA GLY A 13 -22.49 34.23 -3.11
C GLY A 13 -21.82 34.48 -1.75
N ILE A 14 -21.00 33.55 -1.28
CA ILE A 14 -20.27 33.66 0.00
C ILE A 14 -19.29 34.84 -0.04
N LYS A 15 -18.53 35.02 -1.14
CA LYS A 15 -17.64 36.19 -1.31
C LYS A 15 -18.41 37.52 -1.34
N SER A 16 -19.60 37.53 -1.94
CA SER A 16 -20.44 38.73 -2.03
C SER A 16 -21.04 39.11 -0.68
N LEU A 17 -21.51 38.12 0.08
CA LEU A 17 -22.02 38.30 1.44
C LEU A 17 -20.91 38.72 2.41
N ALA A 18 -19.70 38.14 2.29
CA ALA A 18 -18.54 38.55 3.08
C ALA A 18 -18.14 40.02 2.86
N LYS A 19 -18.32 40.57 1.65
CA LYS A 19 -18.09 42.00 1.40
C LYS A 19 -19.11 42.90 2.12
N LYS A 20 -20.34 42.42 2.30
CA LYS A 20 -21.39 43.11 3.05
C LYS A 20 -21.10 43.05 4.55
N ILE A 21 -20.85 41.85 5.10
CA ILE A 21 -20.48 41.63 6.51
C ILE A 21 -19.26 42.45 6.91
N LYS A 22 -18.21 42.46 6.08
CA LYS A 22 -17.01 43.27 6.30
C LYS A 22 -17.35 44.76 6.48
N ARG A 23 -18.28 45.28 5.68
CA ARG A 23 -18.70 46.69 5.71
C ARG A 23 -19.54 47.00 6.93
N ASP A 24 -20.44 46.10 7.29
CA ASP A 24 -21.42 46.31 8.35
C ASP A 24 -20.81 46.12 9.75
N LEU A 25 -19.85 45.19 9.89
CA LEU A 25 -19.21 44.86 11.17
C LEU A 25 -17.78 45.41 11.34
N GLY A 26 -17.18 45.97 10.29
CA GLY A 26 -15.84 46.55 10.37
C GLY A 26 -14.69 45.55 10.60
N ILE A 27 -14.94 44.24 10.41
CA ILE A 27 -13.98 43.17 10.66
C ILE A 27 -13.01 42.92 9.48
N PRO A 28 -11.88 42.23 9.68
CA PRO A 28 -11.00 41.77 8.61
C PRO A 28 -11.73 40.90 7.56
N HIS A 29 -11.28 40.97 6.30
CA HIS A 29 -11.98 40.28 5.21
C HIS A 29 -12.00 38.75 5.34
N HIS A 30 -10.95 38.15 5.90
CA HIS A 30 -10.86 36.71 6.10
C HIS A 30 -11.87 36.21 7.16
N GLU A 31 -12.02 36.93 8.27
CA GLU A 31 -13.07 36.63 9.26
C GLU A 31 -14.48 36.81 8.68
N ALA A 32 -14.69 37.83 7.86
CA ALA A 32 -15.96 38.02 7.17
C ALA A 32 -16.28 36.89 6.16
N LEU A 33 -15.24 36.28 5.57
CA LEU A 33 -15.39 35.13 4.68
C LEU A 33 -15.78 33.87 5.46
N ASP A 34 -15.16 33.64 6.63
CA ASP A 34 -15.49 32.49 7.49
C ASP A 34 -16.90 32.60 8.08
N LEU A 35 -17.32 33.79 8.52
CA LEU A 35 -18.68 34.07 8.98
C LEU A 35 -19.72 33.84 7.86
N SER A 36 -19.46 34.38 6.67
CA SER A 36 -20.30 34.18 5.49
C SER A 36 -20.42 32.69 5.12
N ALA A 37 -19.33 31.93 5.25
CA ALA A 37 -19.33 30.49 5.01
C ALA A 37 -20.09 29.71 6.09
N HIS A 38 -20.00 30.11 7.36
CA HIS A 38 -20.81 29.58 8.44
C HIS A 38 -22.31 29.80 8.22
N GLU A 39 -22.71 31.01 7.79
CA GLU A 39 -24.12 31.30 7.45
C GLU A 39 -24.64 30.44 6.28
N ALA A 40 -23.74 30.09 5.35
CA ALA A 40 -23.99 29.18 4.25
C ALA A 40 -23.94 27.67 4.63
N GLY A 41 -23.69 27.34 5.91
CA GLY A 41 -23.68 25.96 6.41
C GLY A 41 -22.34 25.24 6.31
N PHE A 42 -21.25 25.96 6.02
CA PHE A 42 -19.89 25.42 5.95
C PHE A 42 -19.09 25.72 7.22
N GLN A 43 -18.12 24.87 7.58
CA GLN A 43 -17.30 25.08 8.79
C GLN A 43 -16.38 26.32 8.73
N ASN A 44 -16.01 26.80 7.55
CA ASN A 44 -15.25 28.03 7.31
C ASN A 44 -15.20 28.28 5.79
N PHE A 45 -14.61 29.40 5.37
CA PHE A 45 -14.52 29.75 3.95
C PHE A 45 -13.70 28.72 3.15
N ARG A 46 -12.69 28.12 3.77
CA ARG A 46 -11.89 27.05 3.17
C ARG A 46 -12.73 25.81 2.90
N HIS A 47 -13.57 25.40 3.85
CA HIS A 47 -14.54 24.32 3.69
C HIS A 47 -15.57 24.64 2.58
N ALA A 48 -16.01 25.89 2.48
CA ALA A 48 -16.85 26.34 1.38
C ALA A 48 -16.12 26.38 0.03
N GLN A 49 -14.80 26.63 0.01
CA GLN A 49 -13.98 26.52 -1.21
C GLN A 49 -13.84 25.07 -1.66
N HIS A 50 -13.64 24.16 -0.72
CA HIS A 50 -13.58 22.73 -0.98
C HIS A 50 -14.91 22.22 -1.55
N LEU A 51 -16.05 22.59 -0.98
CA LEU A 51 -17.38 22.12 -1.42
C LEU A 51 -18.00 22.93 -2.57
N GLY A 52 -17.73 24.23 -2.66
CA GLY A 52 -18.30 25.13 -3.67
C GLY A 52 -17.49 25.25 -4.96
N GLY A 53 -16.29 24.66 -5.01
CA GLY A 53 -15.50 24.44 -6.23
C GLY A 53 -15.88 23.16 -6.98
N HIS A 54 -16.88 22.41 -6.48
CA HIS A 54 -17.38 21.22 -7.12
C HIS A 54 -18.03 21.57 -8.46
N ASN A 55 -17.33 21.29 -9.55
CA ASN A 55 -18.00 21.06 -10.81
C ASN A 55 -18.83 19.78 -10.62
N PRO A 56 -20.17 19.81 -10.79
CA PRO A 56 -21.03 18.65 -10.55
C PRO A 56 -20.67 17.43 -11.41
N ASN A 57 -19.83 17.60 -12.43
CA ASN A 57 -19.33 16.53 -13.28
C ASN A 57 -18.07 15.83 -12.73
N TYR A 58 -17.47 16.32 -11.64
CA TYR A 58 -16.27 15.76 -11.03
C TYR A 58 -16.57 15.18 -9.65
N GLN A 59 -15.82 14.14 -9.30
CA GLN A 59 -15.82 13.48 -8.01
C GLN A 59 -14.59 13.92 -7.23
N THR A 60 -14.79 14.26 -5.96
CA THR A 60 -13.71 14.62 -5.06
C THR A 60 -13.14 13.37 -4.40
N ILE A 61 -11.81 13.21 -4.45
CA ILE A 61 -11.09 12.12 -3.78
C ILE A 61 -10.07 12.70 -2.80
N TYR A 62 -9.89 11.99 -1.69
CA TYR A 62 -8.96 12.33 -0.63
C TYR A 62 -7.87 11.26 -0.52
N LEU A 63 -6.62 11.72 -0.41
CA LEU A 63 -5.44 10.88 -0.20
C LEU A 63 -4.76 11.33 1.10
N THR A 64 -4.77 10.45 2.10
CA THR A 64 -4.21 10.75 3.43
C THR A 64 -2.96 9.93 3.70
N ALA A 65 -1.91 10.57 4.21
CA ALA A 65 -0.76 9.88 4.79
C ALA A 65 -0.39 10.48 6.15
N TYR A 66 0.23 9.65 6.99
CA TYR A 66 0.75 10.05 8.29
C TYR A 66 2.25 9.90 8.28
N TRP A 67 2.93 10.74 9.06
CA TRP A 67 4.38 10.72 9.14
C TRP A 67 4.85 10.98 10.58
N TYR A 68 5.98 10.39 10.92
CA TYR A 68 6.65 10.53 12.21
C TYR A 68 8.16 10.44 11.96
N GLY A 69 8.89 11.49 12.34
CA GLY A 69 10.30 11.65 11.99
C GLY A 69 11.05 12.53 12.98
N SER A 70 12.31 12.83 12.64
CA SER A 70 13.17 13.72 13.42
C SER A 70 12.61 15.14 13.56
N GLU A 71 11.91 15.61 12.53
CA GLU A 71 11.34 16.95 12.45
C GLU A 71 9.93 17.07 13.04
N GLY A 72 9.36 15.97 13.55
CA GLY A 72 8.05 15.97 14.21
C GLY A 72 7.14 14.87 13.73
N ALA A 73 5.83 15.10 13.81
CA ALA A 73 4.82 14.16 13.36
C ALA A 73 3.56 14.87 12.88
N GLY A 74 2.90 14.30 11.87
CA GLY A 74 1.73 14.93 11.26
C GLY A 74 0.88 13.98 10.40
N ARG A 75 -0.20 14.56 9.88
CA ARG A 75 -1.08 13.98 8.87
C ARG A 75 -1.17 14.95 7.71
N GLU A 76 -0.97 14.45 6.50
CA GLU A 76 -1.15 15.19 5.25
C GLU A 76 -2.35 14.63 4.50
N THR A 77 -3.17 15.50 3.91
CA THR A 77 -4.31 15.08 3.10
C THR A 77 -4.44 15.94 1.87
N LEU A 78 -4.27 15.30 0.71
CA LEU A 78 -4.48 15.94 -0.59
C LEU A 78 -5.92 15.70 -1.05
N THR A 79 -6.53 16.76 -1.56
CA THR A 79 -7.82 16.71 -2.24
C THR A 79 -7.60 16.79 -3.75
N ILE A 80 -8.13 15.85 -4.53
CA ILE A 80 -8.09 15.88 -6.00
C ILE A 80 -9.51 15.75 -6.59
N GLN A 81 -9.67 16.23 -7.82
CA GLN A 81 -10.89 16.11 -8.60
C GLN A 81 -10.65 15.14 -9.76
N ILE A 82 -11.56 14.20 -9.95
CA ILE A 82 -11.52 13.21 -11.04
C ILE A 82 -12.89 13.11 -11.72
N GLU A 83 -12.95 12.73 -12.98
CA GLU A 83 -14.21 12.68 -13.75
C GLU A 83 -15.15 11.56 -13.27
N LYS A 84 -14.58 10.46 -12.75
CA LYS A 84 -15.30 9.23 -12.40
C LYS A 84 -15.01 8.81 -10.97
N PRO A 85 -15.97 8.20 -10.26
CA PRO A 85 -15.69 7.68 -8.93
C PRO A 85 -14.69 6.52 -8.98
N LEU A 86 -13.91 6.33 -7.90
CA LEU A 86 -12.82 5.35 -7.84
C LEU A 86 -13.24 3.94 -8.25
N TYR A 87 -14.45 3.51 -7.89
CA TYR A 87 -14.94 2.17 -8.21
C TYR A 87 -15.16 1.93 -9.71
N GLU A 88 -15.33 2.99 -10.52
CA GLU A 88 -15.42 2.89 -11.97
C GLU A 88 -14.05 2.86 -12.64
N ILE A 89 -13.07 3.51 -12.02
CA ILE A 89 -11.67 3.49 -12.45
C ILE A 89 -11.10 2.10 -12.22
N ALA A 90 -11.15 1.57 -10.99
CA ALA A 90 -10.61 0.25 -10.66
C ALA A 90 -11.36 -0.42 -9.50
N SER A 91 -11.28 -1.76 -9.44
CA SER A 91 -11.80 -2.50 -8.29
C SER A 91 -10.98 -2.20 -7.03
N ARG A 92 -11.56 -2.44 -5.85
CA ARG A 92 -10.84 -2.28 -4.57
C ARG A 92 -9.50 -3.02 -4.55
N SER A 93 -9.48 -4.27 -5.00
CA SER A 93 -8.26 -5.08 -5.02
C SER A 93 -7.20 -4.47 -5.93
N GLN A 94 -7.59 -3.96 -7.10
CA GLN A 94 -6.67 -3.29 -8.02
C GLN A 94 -6.13 -1.98 -7.44
N LEU A 95 -6.97 -1.18 -6.77
CA LEU A 95 -6.51 0.03 -6.07
C LEU A 95 -5.48 -0.32 -4.99
N GLU A 96 -5.68 -1.40 -4.24
CA GLU A 96 -4.76 -1.79 -3.16
C GLU A 96 -3.45 -2.46 -3.66
N HIS A 97 -3.27 -2.67 -4.97
CA HIS A 97 -2.10 -3.35 -5.54
C HIS A 97 -1.51 -2.62 -6.76
N GLY A 98 -2.02 -1.44 -7.13
CA GLY A 98 -1.50 -0.64 -8.23
C GLY A 98 -0.16 0.05 -7.90
N LYS A 99 0.62 0.41 -8.92
CA LYS A 99 1.86 1.18 -8.75
C LYS A 99 1.57 2.48 -7.98
N HIS A 100 2.34 2.75 -6.93
CA HIS A 100 2.13 3.86 -5.97
C HIS A 100 0.83 3.85 -5.17
N LEU A 101 -0.04 2.85 -5.38
CA LEU A 101 -1.27 2.67 -4.60
C LEU A 101 -1.19 1.50 -3.62
N ILE A 102 -0.23 0.56 -3.79
CA ILE A 102 0.07 -0.53 -2.85
C ILE A 102 0.15 -0.06 -1.38
N PRO A 103 0.83 1.07 -1.06
CA PRO A 103 0.91 1.53 0.32
C PRO A 103 -0.44 2.01 0.88
N PHE A 104 -1.45 2.22 0.05
CA PHE A 104 -2.74 2.76 0.43
C PHE A 104 -3.79 1.64 0.64
N ARG A 105 -4.82 1.98 1.39
CA ARG A 105 -6.05 1.20 1.54
C ARG A 105 -7.24 2.09 1.21
N LEU A 106 -8.28 1.48 0.64
CA LEU A 106 -9.56 2.15 0.49
C LEU A 106 -10.23 2.27 1.86
N GLU A 107 -10.12 3.44 2.48
CA GLU A 107 -10.70 3.77 3.78
C GLU A 107 -12.22 3.95 3.64
N PHE A 108 -12.63 4.66 2.59
CA PHE A 108 -14.02 4.80 2.16
C PHE A 108 -14.13 5.06 0.65
N ALA A 109 -15.34 5.21 0.11
CA ALA A 109 -15.60 5.30 -1.34
C ALA A 109 -14.81 6.41 -2.06
N ASP A 110 -14.49 7.49 -1.35
CA ASP A 110 -13.80 8.69 -1.81
C ASP A 110 -12.45 8.91 -1.11
N HIS A 111 -11.97 7.95 -0.32
CA HIS A 111 -10.83 8.15 0.57
C HIS A 111 -9.84 6.99 0.55
N LEU A 112 -8.63 7.29 0.11
CA LEU A 112 -7.46 6.41 0.19
C LEU A 112 -6.57 6.88 1.35
N GLU A 113 -6.26 5.96 2.26
CA GLU A 113 -5.38 6.23 3.39
C GLU A 113 -4.14 5.35 3.29
N ARG A 114 -2.96 5.93 3.48
CA ARG A 114 -1.70 5.18 3.57
C ARG A 114 -1.71 4.28 4.81
N ARG A 115 -1.32 3.02 4.63
CA ARG A 115 -1.40 1.97 5.65
C ARG A 115 -0.48 2.24 6.81
N VAL A 116 0.78 2.56 6.54
CA VAL A 116 1.81 2.80 7.55
C VAL A 116 2.29 4.25 7.53
N ASP A 117 2.98 4.67 8.56
CA ASP A 117 3.58 6.00 8.63
C ASP A 117 4.81 6.11 7.69
N LEU A 118 5.17 7.35 7.37
CA LEU A 118 6.39 7.73 6.67
C LEU A 118 7.35 8.46 7.61
N ASN A 119 8.62 8.57 7.21
CA ASN A 119 9.65 9.12 8.11
C ASN A 119 9.71 10.64 8.10
N SER A 120 9.00 11.30 7.16
CA SER A 120 9.00 12.75 7.04
C SER A 120 7.73 13.30 6.39
N GLN A 121 7.51 14.61 6.55
CA GLN A 121 6.44 15.32 5.84
C GLN A 121 6.67 15.29 4.32
N SER A 122 7.92 15.45 3.88
CA SER A 122 8.26 15.44 2.46
C SER A 122 7.97 14.08 1.82
N GLU A 123 8.32 12.98 2.49
CA GLU A 123 7.96 11.64 2.03
C GLU A 123 6.44 11.47 1.94
N ALA A 124 5.68 12.00 2.90
CA ALA A 124 4.22 11.96 2.87
C ALA A 124 3.64 12.69 1.65
N HIS A 125 4.19 13.86 1.30
CA HIS A 125 3.80 14.57 0.08
C HIS A 125 4.17 13.78 -1.17
N ASP A 126 5.39 13.26 -1.27
CA ASP A 126 5.86 12.49 -2.42
C ASP A 126 4.97 11.27 -2.69
N ASP A 127 4.67 10.48 -1.67
CA ASP A 127 3.81 9.29 -1.78
C ASP A 127 2.37 9.66 -2.15
N ILE A 128 1.79 10.71 -1.55
CA ILE A 128 0.44 11.19 -1.85
C ILE A 128 0.35 11.68 -3.30
N TYR A 129 1.31 12.48 -3.76
CA TYR A 129 1.30 13.00 -5.13
C TYR A 129 1.56 11.89 -6.15
N ALA A 130 2.42 10.91 -5.85
CA ALA A 130 2.62 9.75 -6.71
C ALA A 130 1.32 8.93 -6.84
N ALA A 131 0.61 8.69 -5.73
CA ALA A 131 -0.69 8.04 -5.74
C ALA A 131 -1.74 8.82 -6.54
N ALA A 132 -1.79 10.14 -6.38
CA ALA A 132 -2.69 11.00 -7.16
C ALA A 132 -2.41 10.91 -8.67
N ARG A 133 -1.13 10.97 -9.07
CA ARG A 133 -0.71 10.81 -10.48
C ARG A 133 -1.11 9.44 -11.03
N SER A 134 -0.98 8.38 -10.24
CA SER A 134 -1.46 7.05 -10.62
C SER A 134 -2.96 7.02 -10.89
N ILE A 135 -3.78 7.66 -10.06
CA ILE A 135 -5.24 7.69 -10.24
C ILE A 135 -5.63 8.46 -11.50
N VAL A 136 -5.04 9.64 -11.71
CA VAL A 136 -5.28 10.46 -12.91
C VAL A 136 -4.82 9.72 -14.17
N PHE A 137 -3.66 9.06 -14.12
CA PHE A 137 -3.15 8.22 -15.21
C PHE A 137 -4.12 7.09 -15.55
N MET A 138 -4.63 6.38 -14.54
CA MET A 138 -5.61 5.31 -14.70
C MET A 138 -6.93 5.81 -15.31
N GLU A 139 -7.41 6.97 -14.88
CA GLU A 139 -8.65 7.57 -15.39
C GLU A 139 -8.50 8.00 -16.86
N ILE A 140 -7.47 8.80 -17.16
CA ILE A 140 -7.28 9.43 -18.47
C ILE A 140 -7.00 8.38 -19.54
N LEU A 141 -6.12 7.42 -19.27
CA LEU A 141 -5.77 6.37 -20.23
C LEU A 141 -6.70 5.15 -20.15
N SER A 142 -7.73 5.19 -19.30
CA SER A 142 -8.62 4.04 -19.07
C SER A 142 -7.88 2.74 -18.72
N LEU A 143 -6.80 2.86 -17.94
CA LEU A 143 -5.93 1.76 -17.52
C LEU A 143 -6.26 1.28 -16.11
N ARG A 144 -6.02 -0.01 -15.86
CA ARG A 144 -6.13 -0.63 -14.52
C ARG A 144 -4.89 -1.46 -14.20
N PRO A 145 -4.48 -1.56 -12.92
CA PRO A 145 -3.41 -2.46 -12.53
C PRO A 145 -3.65 -3.90 -13.01
N ALA A 146 -2.61 -4.50 -13.61
CA ALA A 146 -2.56 -5.92 -13.93
C ALA A 146 -2.15 -6.71 -12.67
N MET A 147 -2.82 -7.84 -12.40
CA MET A 147 -2.83 -8.57 -11.12
C MET A 147 -2.68 -10.10 -11.24
N SER A 148 -2.70 -10.71 -12.43
CA SER A 148 -2.70 -12.18 -12.58
C SER A 148 -1.30 -12.77 -12.75
N ALA A 149 -1.12 -14.04 -12.39
CA ALA A 149 0.14 -14.77 -12.59
C ALA A 149 0.55 -14.84 -14.08
N GLU A 150 -0.42 -15.01 -14.97
CA GLU A 150 -0.25 -14.93 -16.43
C GLU A 150 0.30 -13.56 -16.88
N GLN A 151 -0.08 -12.48 -16.20
CA GLN A 151 0.43 -11.13 -16.45
C GLN A 151 1.87 -10.96 -15.94
N SER A 152 2.29 -11.70 -14.91
CA SER A 152 3.67 -11.73 -14.44
C SER A 152 4.61 -12.46 -15.41
N GLU A 153 4.12 -13.48 -16.12
CA GLU A 153 4.90 -14.15 -17.17
C GLU A 153 5.15 -13.22 -18.36
N LEU A 154 4.19 -12.34 -18.68
CA LEU A 154 4.34 -11.35 -19.74
C LEU A 154 5.31 -10.21 -19.39
N LEU A 155 5.58 -9.95 -18.10
CA LEU A 155 6.72 -9.10 -17.71
C LEU A 155 8.07 -9.68 -18.15
N SER A 156 8.15 -10.99 -18.34
CA SER A 156 9.38 -11.64 -18.83
C SER A 156 9.67 -11.28 -20.29
N GLN A 157 8.64 -11.03 -21.11
CA GLN A 157 8.79 -10.52 -22.49
C GLN A 157 9.50 -9.16 -22.51
N TYR A 158 9.27 -8.32 -21.50
CA TYR A 158 9.94 -7.02 -21.32
C TYR A 158 11.22 -7.13 -20.46
N GLY A 159 11.67 -8.36 -20.16
CA GLY A 159 12.85 -8.62 -19.34
C GLY A 159 14.13 -7.97 -19.88
N ASN A 160 14.30 -8.02 -21.20
CA ASN A 160 15.47 -7.50 -21.91
C ASN A 160 15.27 -6.10 -22.51
N LEU A 161 14.27 -5.33 -22.03
CA LEU A 161 14.07 -3.96 -22.49
C LEU A 161 15.31 -3.09 -22.17
N PRO A 162 15.93 -2.41 -23.15
CA PRO A 162 17.15 -1.64 -22.94
C PRO A 162 17.01 -0.55 -21.88
N GLY A 163 17.86 -0.60 -20.86
CA GLY A 163 17.88 0.38 -19.76
C GLY A 163 16.58 0.41 -18.94
N LYS A 164 15.84 -0.71 -18.89
CA LYS A 164 14.60 -0.85 -18.11
C LYS A 164 14.78 -0.39 -16.67
N ASP A 165 13.87 0.46 -16.21
CA ASP A 165 13.94 1.05 -14.88
C ASP A 165 12.55 1.57 -14.44
N HIS A 166 12.20 1.24 -13.20
CA HIS A 166 10.87 1.49 -12.62
C HIS A 166 9.67 0.99 -13.47
N PRO A 167 9.61 -0.31 -13.83
CA PRO A 167 8.54 -0.85 -14.67
C PRO A 167 7.20 -0.95 -13.93
N SER A 168 6.11 -0.98 -14.70
CA SER A 168 4.75 -1.25 -14.22
C SER A 168 3.88 -1.83 -15.31
N LEU A 169 2.88 -2.61 -14.91
CA LEU A 169 1.99 -3.32 -15.84
C LEU A 169 0.53 -2.95 -15.61
N TRP A 170 -0.15 -2.69 -16.71
CA TRP A 170 -1.52 -2.21 -16.75
C TRP A 170 -2.32 -3.00 -17.78
N ALA A 171 -3.65 -2.92 -17.68
CA ALA A 171 -4.58 -3.47 -18.65
C ALA A 171 -5.57 -2.38 -19.07
N HIS A 172 -5.76 -2.22 -20.38
CA HIS A 172 -6.73 -1.27 -20.90
C HIS A 172 -8.17 -1.77 -20.67
N LYS A 173 -9.06 -0.88 -20.19
CA LYS A 173 -10.38 -1.26 -19.70
C LYS A 173 -11.27 -1.85 -20.80
N GLN A 174 -11.22 -1.28 -22.01
CA GLN A 174 -12.09 -1.67 -23.13
C GLN A 174 -11.53 -2.85 -23.93
N THR A 175 -10.29 -2.73 -24.40
CA THR A 175 -9.64 -3.73 -25.28
C THR A 175 -9.07 -4.92 -24.50
N ARG A 176 -8.89 -4.77 -23.17
CA ARG A 176 -8.25 -5.76 -22.29
C ARG A 176 -6.77 -6.02 -22.61
N ALA A 177 -6.21 -5.30 -23.60
CA ALA A 177 -4.80 -5.40 -23.96
C ALA A 177 -3.92 -4.97 -22.79
N LEU A 178 -2.77 -5.63 -22.67
CA LEU A 178 -1.76 -5.27 -21.67
C LEU A 178 -0.93 -4.09 -22.16
N VAL A 179 -0.60 -3.25 -21.19
CA VAL A 179 0.15 -2.02 -21.40
C VAL A 179 1.27 -2.02 -20.38
N PHE A 180 2.50 -2.07 -20.88
CA PHE A 180 3.70 -1.99 -20.07
C PHE A 180 4.19 -0.55 -20.04
N MET A 181 4.53 -0.04 -18.87
CA MET A 181 5.09 1.31 -18.73
C MET A 181 6.39 1.25 -17.96
N ASP A 182 7.39 1.97 -18.45
CA ASP A 182 8.73 2.07 -17.87
C ASP A 182 9.13 3.54 -17.73
N GLU A 183 9.73 3.91 -16.60
CA GLU A 183 10.03 5.29 -16.24
C GLU A 183 11.51 5.44 -15.87
N PRO A 184 12.44 5.28 -16.83
CA PRO A 184 13.87 5.34 -16.56
C PRO A 184 14.37 6.76 -16.32
N TYR A 185 15.39 6.88 -15.48
CA TYR A 185 16.16 8.13 -15.35
C TYR A 185 16.95 8.48 -16.61
N ASN A 186 17.43 7.47 -17.34
CA ASN A 186 18.21 7.66 -18.57
C ASN A 186 17.73 6.71 -19.67
N PRO A 187 16.68 7.08 -20.42
CA PRO A 187 16.16 6.25 -21.50
C PRO A 187 17.14 6.12 -22.67
N GLN A 188 17.43 4.88 -23.03
CA GLN A 188 18.15 4.50 -24.25
C GLN A 188 17.19 4.50 -25.45
N PHE A 189 16.72 5.68 -25.87
CA PHE A 189 15.59 5.81 -26.82
C PHE A 189 15.82 5.08 -28.15
N ARG A 190 17.03 5.19 -28.73
CA ARG A 190 17.33 4.55 -30.02
C ARG A 190 17.25 3.03 -29.90
N GLU A 191 17.85 2.49 -28.85
CA GLU A 191 17.85 1.06 -28.54
C GLU A 191 16.45 0.56 -28.25
N ARG A 192 15.65 1.33 -27.50
CA ARG A 192 14.25 1.01 -27.16
C ARG A 192 13.34 1.00 -28.37
N THR A 193 13.43 1.99 -29.26
CA THR A 193 12.65 2.02 -30.51
C THR A 193 13.03 0.83 -31.40
N THR A 194 14.32 0.53 -31.51
CA THR A 194 14.80 -0.63 -32.29
C THR A 194 14.29 -1.94 -31.68
N TRP A 195 14.38 -2.07 -30.35
CA TRP A 195 13.87 -3.22 -29.62
C TRP A 195 12.37 -3.40 -29.81
N ALA A 196 11.58 -2.33 -29.68
CA ALA A 196 10.13 -2.36 -29.81
C ALA A 196 9.73 -2.84 -31.22
N SER A 197 10.33 -2.27 -32.27
CA SER A 197 10.13 -2.68 -33.66
C SER A 197 10.52 -4.14 -33.91
N ALA A 198 11.60 -4.63 -33.30
CA ALA A 198 12.06 -6.02 -33.46
C ALA A 198 11.15 -7.06 -32.75
N HIS A 199 10.28 -6.62 -31.84
CA HIS A 199 9.40 -7.49 -31.06
C HIS A 199 7.91 -7.27 -31.39
N ASP A 200 7.59 -6.56 -32.47
CA ASP A 200 6.22 -6.19 -32.85
C ASP A 200 5.46 -5.48 -31.71
N ILE A 201 6.17 -4.61 -30.99
CA ILE A 201 5.64 -3.80 -29.89
C ILE A 201 5.65 -2.34 -30.31
N HIS A 202 4.53 -1.66 -30.09
CA HIS A 202 4.46 -0.22 -30.28
C HIS A 202 4.98 0.50 -29.02
N MET A 203 5.68 1.61 -29.23
CA MET A 203 6.16 2.49 -28.15
C MET A 203 5.54 3.89 -28.29
N LEU A 204 5.08 4.43 -27.18
CA LEU A 204 4.58 5.80 -27.03
C LEU A 204 5.46 6.55 -26.03
N THR A 205 5.99 7.68 -26.49
CA THR A 205 6.60 8.71 -25.66
C THR A 205 5.64 9.90 -25.55
N SER A 206 5.48 10.46 -24.36
CA SER A 206 4.62 11.63 -24.13
C SER A 206 5.43 12.77 -23.52
N GLU A 207 4.96 14.00 -23.69
CA GLU A 207 5.48 15.17 -22.95
C GLU A 207 5.16 15.10 -21.45
N TRP A 208 4.21 14.23 -21.08
CA TRP A 208 3.87 13.97 -19.69
C TRP A 208 5.10 13.47 -18.91
N ARG A 209 5.29 14.07 -17.73
CA ARG A 209 6.50 13.90 -16.92
C ARG A 209 6.59 12.59 -16.13
N GLY A 210 5.56 11.75 -16.15
CA GLY A 210 5.53 10.45 -15.46
C GLY A 210 4.81 10.45 -14.11
N ILE A 211 4.73 9.28 -13.48
CA ILE A 211 4.16 9.03 -12.15
C ILE A 211 5.25 9.05 -11.09
N TYR A 212 6.36 8.34 -11.33
CA TYR A 212 7.33 8.00 -10.29
C TYR A 212 8.10 9.23 -9.78
N ARG A 213 8.89 9.87 -10.66
CA ARG A 213 9.59 11.13 -10.35
C ARG A 213 9.45 12.13 -11.50
N PRO A 214 8.34 12.88 -11.54
CA PRO A 214 8.05 13.80 -12.63
C PRO A 214 9.20 14.75 -12.94
N GLY A 215 9.65 14.75 -14.20
CA GLY A 215 10.72 15.63 -14.70
C GLY A 215 12.14 15.09 -14.46
N HIS A 216 12.28 14.00 -13.71
CA HIS A 216 13.54 13.27 -13.53
C HIS A 216 13.56 11.92 -14.22
N THR A 217 12.39 11.37 -14.53
CA THR A 217 12.21 10.16 -15.33
C THR A 217 11.40 10.45 -16.59
N ILE A 218 11.58 9.64 -17.63
CA ILE A 218 10.86 9.84 -18.89
C ILE A 218 9.97 8.61 -19.17
N PRO A 219 8.64 8.74 -19.04
CA PRO A 219 7.74 7.60 -19.20
C PRO A 219 7.70 7.12 -20.65
N ASN A 220 7.82 5.81 -20.84
CA ASN A 220 7.61 5.13 -22.10
C ASN A 220 6.51 4.09 -21.91
N ILE A 221 5.51 4.12 -22.78
CA ILE A 221 4.39 3.19 -22.78
C ILE A 221 4.54 2.22 -23.95
N PHE A 222 4.38 0.93 -23.69
CA PHE A 222 4.55 -0.15 -24.65
C PHE A 222 3.27 -0.99 -24.71
N CYS A 223 2.83 -1.33 -25.93
CA CYS A 223 1.68 -2.20 -26.15
C CYS A 223 1.85 -2.90 -27.51
N SER A 224 1.56 -4.20 -27.58
CA SER A 224 1.53 -4.95 -28.84
C SER A 224 0.25 -4.75 -29.65
N ASP A 225 -0.83 -4.29 -29.01
CA ASP A 225 -2.11 -4.07 -29.68
C ASP A 225 -2.19 -2.66 -30.28
N GLN A 226 -2.17 -2.58 -31.62
CA GLN A 226 -2.20 -1.31 -32.35
C GLN A 226 -3.46 -0.49 -32.04
N SER A 227 -4.62 -1.12 -31.84
CA SER A 227 -5.88 -0.42 -31.55
C SER A 227 -5.83 0.30 -30.20
N THR A 228 -5.26 -0.37 -29.21
CA THR A 228 -5.02 0.15 -27.87
C THR A 228 -3.97 1.26 -27.93
N MET A 229 -2.88 1.06 -28.68
CA MET A 229 -1.85 2.09 -28.82
C MET A 229 -2.41 3.39 -29.42
N THR A 230 -3.27 3.32 -30.43
CA THR A 230 -3.93 4.49 -31.02
C THR A 230 -4.79 5.23 -29.98
N LEU A 231 -5.59 4.50 -29.18
CA LEU A 231 -6.38 5.11 -28.10
C LEU A 231 -5.50 5.79 -27.05
N LEU A 232 -4.40 5.16 -26.66
CA LEU A 232 -3.46 5.73 -25.68
C LEU A 232 -2.79 6.99 -26.24
N GLN A 233 -2.41 7.01 -27.52
CA GLN A 233 -1.85 8.17 -28.20
C GLN A 233 -2.82 9.36 -28.23
N GLU A 234 -4.10 9.11 -28.50
CA GLU A 234 -5.15 10.15 -28.49
C GLU A 234 -5.39 10.73 -27.09
N GLN A 235 -5.27 9.90 -26.05
CA GLN A 235 -5.54 10.29 -24.66
C GLN A 235 -4.33 10.90 -23.95
N ALA A 236 -3.10 10.51 -24.31
CA ALA A 236 -1.86 10.92 -23.64
C ALA A 236 -1.68 12.45 -23.52
N PRO A 237 -2.05 13.31 -24.49
CA PRO A 237 -1.96 14.76 -24.32
C PRO A 237 -2.77 15.31 -23.14
N ARG A 238 -3.83 14.60 -22.70
CA ARG A 238 -4.62 14.99 -21.53
C ARG A 238 -3.87 14.76 -20.22
N LEU A 239 -2.84 13.90 -20.19
CA LEU A 239 -2.08 13.59 -18.97
C LEU A 239 -1.31 14.78 -18.44
N GLU A 240 -0.71 15.61 -19.30
CA GLU A 240 0.02 16.80 -18.83
C GLU A 240 -0.94 17.80 -18.19
N LYS A 241 -2.09 18.03 -18.82
CA LYS A 241 -3.16 18.85 -18.24
C LYS A 241 -3.66 18.28 -16.91
N GLY A 242 -3.95 16.98 -16.87
CA GLY A 242 -4.41 16.29 -15.67
C GLY A 242 -3.38 16.34 -14.54
N ALA A 243 -2.09 16.21 -14.86
CA ALA A 243 -0.99 16.30 -13.89
C ALA A 243 -0.84 17.73 -13.32
N CYS A 244 -1.01 18.77 -14.15
CA CYS A 244 -1.09 20.15 -13.69
C CYS A 244 -2.33 20.43 -12.82
N GLU A 245 -3.38 19.62 -12.91
CA GLU A 245 -4.57 19.75 -12.05
C GLU A 245 -4.40 19.07 -10.68
N ILE A 246 -3.33 18.26 -10.48
CA ILE A 246 -2.92 17.71 -9.18
C ILE A 246 -2.16 18.77 -8.36
N HIS A 247 -2.63 20.01 -8.39
CA HIS A 247 -2.27 21.07 -7.45
C HIS A 247 -3.38 21.25 -6.42
N GLY A 248 -3.94 20.13 -5.96
CA GLY A 248 -4.92 20.13 -4.90
C GLY A 248 -4.39 20.76 -3.62
N ASP A 249 -5.26 21.35 -2.82
CA ASP A 249 -4.89 21.90 -1.52
C ASP A 249 -4.46 20.77 -0.59
N MET A 250 -3.19 20.76 -0.21
CA MET A 250 -2.65 19.87 0.82
C MET A 250 -3.03 20.42 2.20
N GLU A 251 -3.82 19.66 2.95
CA GLU A 251 -4.13 19.94 4.35
C GLU A 251 -3.14 19.22 5.27
N SER A 252 -2.41 19.98 6.07
CA SER A 252 -1.57 19.46 7.15
C SER A 252 -2.30 19.55 8.49
N ALA A 253 -2.27 18.49 9.29
CA ALA A 253 -2.91 18.41 10.60
C ALA A 253 -2.06 17.62 11.61
N PRO A 254 -2.32 17.76 12.93
CA PRO A 254 -1.60 16.99 13.94
C PRO A 254 -1.74 15.48 13.76
N TYR A 255 -0.68 14.74 14.11
CA TYR A 255 -0.57 13.29 13.90
C TYR A 255 -1.74 12.46 14.45
N HIS A 256 -2.30 12.83 15.61
CA HIS A 256 -3.39 12.07 16.23
C HIS A 256 -4.78 12.36 15.62
N THR A 257 -4.88 13.31 14.69
CA THR A 257 -6.15 13.62 14.01
C THR A 257 -6.51 12.54 13.00
N GLN A 258 -7.82 12.37 12.78
CA GLN A 258 -8.34 11.43 11.79
C GLN A 258 -9.09 12.20 10.72
N PHE A 259 -8.73 11.97 9.45
CA PHE A 259 -9.53 12.47 8.35
C PHE A 259 -10.82 11.66 8.21
N ILE A 260 -11.95 12.36 8.15
CA ILE A 260 -13.27 11.79 7.86
C ILE A 260 -13.73 12.41 6.55
N SER A 261 -13.86 11.59 5.52
CA SER A 261 -14.32 12.07 4.22
C SER A 261 -15.82 12.39 4.23
N PRO A 262 -16.31 13.30 3.36
CA PRO A 262 -17.72 13.62 3.23
C PRO A 262 -18.59 12.39 2.98
N SER A 263 -18.16 11.44 2.14
CA SER A 263 -18.95 10.23 1.88
C SER A 263 -19.07 9.36 3.14
N ARG A 264 -18.05 9.31 3.99
CA ARG A 264 -18.10 8.57 5.25
C ARG A 264 -19.02 9.26 6.26
N GLU A 265 -18.92 10.57 6.38
CA GLU A 265 -19.78 11.37 7.25
C GLU A 265 -21.25 11.21 6.86
N ALA A 266 -21.56 11.32 5.56
CA ALA A 266 -22.90 11.09 5.03
C ALA A 266 -23.43 9.67 5.32
N ALA A 267 -22.55 8.66 5.30
CA ALA A 267 -22.92 7.29 5.64
C ALA A 267 -23.14 7.05 7.14
N SER A 268 -22.82 8.01 8.01
CA SER A 268 -22.90 7.90 9.48
C SER A 268 -22.17 6.66 10.05
N LYS A 269 -21.12 6.18 9.35
CA LYS A 269 -20.36 4.99 9.73
C LYS A 269 -19.13 5.36 10.54
N LYS A 270 -19.05 4.81 11.76
CA LYS A 270 -17.87 4.98 12.63
C LYS A 270 -16.59 4.55 11.91
N ARG A 271 -15.57 5.41 11.98
CA ARG A 271 -14.23 5.14 11.46
C ARG A 271 -13.53 4.12 12.34
N ARG A 272 -12.82 3.18 11.73
CA ARG A 272 -11.96 2.25 12.49
C ARG A 272 -10.65 2.96 12.85
N PRO A 273 -10.16 2.85 14.09
CA PRO A 273 -8.88 3.43 14.44
C PRO A 273 -7.77 2.79 13.60
N ARG A 274 -6.70 3.57 13.36
CA ARG A 274 -5.49 3.06 12.72
C ARG A 274 -4.84 2.02 13.66
N PRO A 275 -4.32 0.90 13.14
CA PRO A 275 -3.50 0.01 13.94
C PRO A 275 -2.29 0.77 14.47
N MET A 276 -1.93 0.56 15.73
CA MET A 276 -0.71 1.10 16.31
C MET A 276 0.16 -0.07 16.79
N PRO A 277 1.48 0.01 16.60
CA PRO A 277 2.38 -1.00 17.13
C PRO A 277 2.28 -0.97 18.67
N ALA A 278 2.26 -2.17 19.26
CA ALA A 278 2.38 -2.34 20.69
C ALA A 278 3.77 -1.89 21.16
N ILE A 279 3.82 -1.36 22.39
CA ILE A 279 5.05 -0.85 23.01
C ILE A 279 6.07 -1.99 23.11
N PRO A 280 7.30 -1.83 22.58
CA PRO A 280 8.34 -2.83 22.69
C PRO A 280 8.61 -3.23 24.15
N GLY A 281 8.76 -4.53 24.40
CA GLY A 281 9.01 -5.06 25.74
C GLY A 281 7.79 -5.19 26.65
N LEU A 282 6.61 -4.67 26.27
CA LEU A 282 5.39 -4.83 27.06
C LEU A 282 4.83 -6.25 26.88
N GLU A 283 4.98 -7.09 27.90
CA GLU A 283 4.38 -8.42 27.90
C GLU A 283 2.85 -8.35 28.05
N VAL A 284 2.14 -9.04 27.16
CA VAL A 284 0.68 -9.20 27.23
C VAL A 284 0.33 -10.67 27.09
N LYS A 285 -0.24 -11.25 28.16
CA LYS A 285 -0.72 -12.65 28.19
C LYS A 285 0.34 -13.66 27.71
N GLY A 286 1.55 -13.56 28.25
CA GLY A 286 2.64 -14.48 27.93
C GLY A 286 3.29 -14.25 26.56
N ALA A 287 3.05 -13.10 25.93
CA ALA A 287 3.61 -12.76 24.62
C ALA A 287 4.25 -11.36 24.61
N LEU A 288 5.33 -11.22 23.85
CA LEU A 288 6.04 -9.96 23.63
C LEU A 288 5.84 -9.48 22.18
N PRO A 289 5.60 -8.17 21.96
CA PRO A 289 5.53 -7.62 20.63
C PRO A 289 6.94 -7.48 20.03
N TYR A 290 7.03 -7.64 18.71
CA TYR A 290 8.25 -7.42 17.94
C TYR A 290 7.92 -6.92 16.54
N GLY A 291 8.98 -6.66 15.76
CA GLY A 291 8.92 -6.09 14.42
C GLY A 291 9.09 -4.58 14.43
N GLN A 292 8.77 -3.95 13.31
CA GLN A 292 8.93 -2.51 13.15
C GLN A 292 7.92 -1.75 14.03
N PHE A 293 8.41 -0.75 14.77
CA PHE A 293 7.57 0.14 15.58
C PHE A 293 7.11 1.33 14.72
N ILE A 294 6.28 1.04 13.71
CA ILE A 294 5.77 2.02 12.75
C ILE A 294 4.25 2.13 12.88
N GLY A 295 3.72 3.35 13.03
CA GLY A 295 2.28 3.57 13.11
C GLY A 295 1.54 3.07 11.86
N GLY A 296 0.32 2.59 12.04
CA GLY A 296 -0.45 1.93 10.97
C GLY A 296 -0.11 0.46 10.75
N GLN A 297 0.97 -0.05 11.33
CA GLN A 297 1.33 -1.47 11.31
C GLN A 297 0.90 -2.18 12.60
N THR A 298 0.35 -3.40 12.47
CA THR A 298 0.12 -4.27 13.63
C THR A 298 1.42 -4.95 14.03
N SER A 299 1.75 -4.94 15.33
CA SER A 299 2.90 -5.70 15.84
C SER A 299 2.79 -7.19 15.54
N LEU A 300 3.94 -7.78 15.25
CA LEU A 300 4.12 -9.21 15.37
C LEU A 300 4.29 -9.57 16.85
N TRP A 301 4.05 -10.82 17.19
CA TRP A 301 4.07 -11.29 18.59
C TRP A 301 4.79 -12.61 18.68
N ARG A 302 5.64 -12.76 19.70
CA ARG A 302 6.35 -13.99 20.04
C ARG A 302 6.02 -14.43 21.46
N PRO A 303 6.20 -15.70 21.83
CA PRO A 303 6.15 -16.12 23.22
C PRO A 303 7.14 -15.31 24.07
N ALA A 304 6.72 -14.91 25.28
CA ALA A 304 7.57 -14.14 26.19
C ALA A 304 8.68 -15.01 26.80
N LYS A 305 8.32 -16.23 27.20
CA LYS A 305 9.27 -17.25 27.62
C LYS A 305 10.09 -17.69 26.40
N ARG A 306 11.42 -17.57 26.48
CA ARG A 306 12.33 -18.12 25.47
C ARG A 306 12.36 -19.65 25.49
N MET A 307 12.51 -20.25 24.32
CA MET A 307 12.84 -21.66 24.17
C MET A 307 14.36 -21.87 24.35
N SER A 308 14.79 -23.05 24.78
CA SER A 308 16.23 -23.33 24.87
C SER A 308 16.85 -23.47 23.49
N LEU A 309 18.15 -23.15 23.37
CA LEU A 309 18.88 -23.27 22.11
C LEU A 309 18.83 -24.70 21.54
N ASP A 310 18.93 -25.73 22.40
CA ASP A 310 18.88 -27.13 21.95
C ASP A 310 17.55 -27.46 21.28
N LEU A 311 16.42 -27.01 21.84
CA LEU A 311 15.10 -27.22 21.25
C LEU A 311 14.94 -26.45 19.94
N HIS A 312 15.53 -25.25 19.85
CA HIS A 312 15.62 -24.49 18.60
C HIS A 312 16.39 -25.27 17.53
N LEU A 313 17.60 -25.75 17.85
CA LEU A 313 18.46 -26.49 16.91
C LEU A 313 17.81 -27.79 16.45
N GLU A 314 17.18 -28.54 17.35
CA GLU A 314 16.43 -29.76 17.01
C GLU A 314 15.25 -29.45 16.09
N THR A 315 14.50 -28.38 16.38
CA THR A 315 13.38 -27.92 15.55
C THR A 315 13.85 -27.50 14.16
N ALA A 316 14.92 -26.71 14.07
CA ALA A 316 15.49 -26.24 12.80
C ALA A 316 16.01 -27.39 11.93
N ALA A 317 16.65 -28.40 12.53
CA ALA A 317 17.10 -29.59 11.82
C ALA A 317 15.92 -30.37 11.19
N LEU A 318 14.81 -30.51 11.92
CA LEU A 318 13.59 -31.16 11.43
C LEU A 318 12.93 -30.34 10.30
N LEU A 319 12.84 -29.02 10.44
CA LEU A 319 12.31 -28.13 9.40
C LEU A 319 13.15 -28.23 8.11
N THR A 320 14.48 -28.12 8.21
CA THR A 320 15.37 -28.26 7.05
C THR A 320 15.26 -29.63 6.39
N SER A 321 15.12 -30.70 7.18
CA SER A 321 14.91 -32.05 6.65
C SER A 321 13.55 -32.19 5.94
N LEU A 322 12.50 -31.58 6.48
CA LEU A 322 11.15 -31.58 5.88
C LEU A 322 11.09 -30.82 4.56
N GLU A 323 11.74 -29.66 4.47
CA GLU A 323 11.84 -28.89 3.22
C GLU A 323 12.43 -29.73 2.08
N ASN A 324 13.44 -30.54 2.40
CA ASN A 324 14.11 -31.43 1.45
C ASN A 324 13.40 -32.78 1.21
N SER A 325 12.29 -33.05 1.89
CA SER A 325 11.55 -34.33 1.80
C SER A 325 10.54 -34.38 0.64
N GLY A 326 10.36 -33.28 -0.09
CA GLY A 326 9.39 -33.17 -1.19
C GLY A 326 7.95 -33.12 -0.69
N MET A 327 7.66 -32.17 0.20
CA MET A 327 6.32 -31.93 0.75
C MET A 327 5.32 -31.51 -0.35
N PRO A 328 4.01 -31.73 -0.13
CA PRO A 328 2.99 -31.25 -1.06
C PRO A 328 3.00 -29.71 -1.19
N TYR A 329 2.77 -29.18 -2.39
CA TYR A 329 2.67 -27.73 -2.65
C TYR A 329 1.71 -26.97 -1.72
N ALA A 330 0.63 -27.63 -1.28
CA ALA A 330 -0.32 -27.06 -0.32
C ALA A 330 0.32 -26.70 1.05
N CYS A 331 1.52 -27.23 1.33
CA CYS A 331 2.29 -26.96 2.54
C CYS A 331 3.23 -25.76 2.40
N ASP A 332 3.56 -25.30 1.19
CA ASP A 332 4.65 -24.34 0.96
C ASP A 332 4.47 -23.04 1.74
N SER A 333 3.32 -22.37 1.55
CA SER A 333 3.00 -21.13 2.27
C SER A 333 2.94 -21.30 3.79
N PRO A 334 2.15 -22.23 4.37
CA PRO A 334 2.11 -22.38 5.82
C PRO A 334 3.43 -22.85 6.43
N PHE A 335 4.26 -23.58 5.68
CA PHE A 335 5.57 -24.02 6.13
C PHE A 335 6.58 -22.86 6.14
N ALA A 336 6.65 -22.07 5.06
CA ALA A 336 7.49 -20.87 5.01
C ALA A 336 7.14 -19.89 6.14
N ASP A 337 5.85 -19.68 6.38
CA ASP A 337 5.35 -18.87 7.48
C ASP A 337 5.81 -19.33 8.88
N VAL A 338 5.91 -20.65 9.10
CA VAL A 338 6.38 -21.22 10.38
C VAL A 338 7.87 -20.99 10.53
N ARG A 339 8.65 -21.25 9.47
CA ARG A 339 10.11 -21.01 9.46
C ARG A 339 10.42 -19.55 9.77
N VAL A 340 9.83 -18.61 9.04
CA VAL A 340 10.04 -17.17 9.26
C VAL A 340 9.72 -16.77 10.70
N ALA A 341 8.60 -17.25 11.26
CA ALA A 341 8.24 -16.93 12.63
C ALA A 341 9.27 -17.46 13.64
N LEU A 342 9.71 -18.71 13.50
CA LEU A 342 10.68 -19.31 14.44
C LEU A 342 12.09 -18.72 14.25
N ASP A 343 12.47 -18.33 13.04
CA ASP A 343 13.72 -17.63 12.75
C ASP A 343 13.72 -16.24 13.40
N ASP A 344 12.63 -15.48 13.28
CA ASP A 344 12.47 -14.21 13.99
C ASP A 344 12.57 -14.40 15.51
N TRP A 345 11.88 -15.41 16.06
CA TRP A 345 11.84 -15.65 17.50
C TRP A 345 13.22 -16.03 18.04
N MET A 346 13.94 -16.96 17.40
CA MET A 346 15.29 -17.35 17.79
C MET A 346 16.24 -16.16 17.83
N ASN A 347 16.24 -15.31 16.78
CA ASN A 347 17.12 -14.15 16.71
C ASN A 347 16.81 -13.09 17.79
N LEU A 348 15.54 -13.00 18.21
CA LEU A 348 15.12 -12.12 19.31
C LEU A 348 15.36 -12.70 20.70
N GLU A 349 15.43 -14.03 20.81
CA GLU A 349 15.68 -14.76 22.06
C GLU A 349 17.18 -14.90 22.36
N PHE A 350 18.01 -14.96 21.31
CA PHE A 350 19.47 -15.09 21.34
C PHE A 350 20.14 -14.03 20.45
N PRO A 351 20.21 -12.76 20.91
CA PRO A 351 20.86 -11.68 20.17
C PRO A 351 22.36 -11.97 19.92
N SER A 352 22.99 -11.20 19.04
CA SER A 352 24.39 -11.41 18.61
C SER A 352 25.45 -10.99 19.64
N ASP A 353 25.13 -11.00 20.93
CA ASP A 353 25.98 -10.56 22.05
C ASP A 353 26.86 -11.66 22.65
N GLY A 354 27.02 -12.78 21.93
CA GLY A 354 27.93 -13.86 22.30
C GLY A 354 27.29 -15.03 23.05
N GLU A 355 25.96 -15.01 23.27
CA GLU A 355 25.26 -16.17 23.87
C GLU A 355 25.31 -17.43 22.99
N ILE A 356 25.46 -17.28 21.67
CA ILE A 356 25.58 -18.39 20.71
C ILE A 356 26.73 -18.16 19.73
N THR A 357 27.40 -19.25 19.33
CA THR A 357 28.50 -19.20 18.35
C THR A 357 27.99 -19.02 16.93
N ASP A 358 28.83 -18.50 16.03
CA ASP A 358 28.51 -18.41 14.60
C ASP A 358 28.19 -19.78 13.98
N GLU A 359 28.85 -20.84 14.46
CA GLU A 359 28.55 -22.23 14.07
C GLU A 359 27.14 -22.66 14.50
N GLN A 360 26.73 -22.35 15.73
CA GLN A 360 25.37 -22.65 16.22
C GLN A 360 24.32 -21.83 15.46
N ARG A 361 24.62 -20.57 15.14
CA ARG A 361 23.73 -19.72 14.33
C ARG A 361 23.62 -20.24 12.89
N GLY A 362 24.74 -20.71 12.33
CA GLY A 362 24.80 -21.38 11.04
C GLY A 362 24.02 -22.69 11.02
N ALA A 363 24.11 -23.49 12.08
CA ALA A 363 23.40 -24.75 12.24
C ALA A 363 21.88 -24.58 12.40
N TYR A 364 21.43 -23.45 12.94
CA TYR A 364 20.01 -23.09 12.97
C TYR A 364 19.51 -22.58 11.60
N SER A 365 20.38 -21.91 10.85
CA SER A 365 20.08 -21.34 9.53
C SER A 365 20.09 -22.39 8.41
N TYR A 366 19.87 -21.97 7.16
CA TYR A 366 19.84 -22.78 5.93
C TYR A 366 21.07 -23.70 5.66
N ASN A 367 22.09 -23.70 6.53
CA ASN A 367 23.30 -24.52 6.41
C ASN A 367 23.23 -25.82 7.21
N ALA A 368 22.13 -26.11 7.91
CA ALA A 368 21.94 -27.39 8.57
C ALA A 368 21.98 -28.53 7.54
N THR A 369 22.76 -29.59 7.80
CA THR A 369 22.76 -30.77 6.94
C THR A 369 21.43 -31.52 7.11
N PRO A 370 20.58 -31.62 6.08
CA PRO A 370 19.29 -32.27 6.21
C PRO A 370 19.47 -33.77 6.47
N ILE A 371 18.69 -34.31 7.41
CA ILE A 371 18.53 -35.75 7.58
C ILE A 371 17.51 -36.23 6.56
N LYS A 372 17.75 -37.39 5.95
CA LYS A 372 16.83 -37.94 4.96
C LYS A 372 15.52 -38.37 5.64
N ILE A 373 14.43 -37.66 5.34
CA ILE A 373 13.06 -38.01 5.73
C ILE A 373 12.33 -38.57 4.51
N ARG A 374 11.77 -39.79 4.63
CA ARG A 374 10.94 -40.39 3.57
C ARG A 374 9.53 -39.79 3.59
N LYS A 375 8.88 -39.81 2.42
CA LYS A 375 7.50 -39.31 2.29
C LYS A 375 6.52 -40.13 3.14
N GLY A 376 5.46 -39.46 3.59
CA GLY A 376 4.37 -40.09 4.32
C GLY A 376 4.59 -40.10 5.83
N ILE A 377 4.69 -41.28 6.44
CA ILE A 377 4.67 -41.42 7.91
C ILE A 377 5.85 -40.67 8.56
N GLU A 378 7.06 -40.78 8.03
CA GLU A 378 8.23 -40.09 8.60
C GLU A 378 8.09 -38.55 8.55
N GLN A 379 7.39 -38.00 7.53
CA GLN A 379 7.06 -36.57 7.49
C GLN A 379 6.05 -36.20 8.59
N LEU A 380 5.05 -37.03 8.85
CA LEU A 380 4.09 -36.80 9.93
C LEU A 380 4.76 -36.87 11.29
N ASP A 381 5.66 -37.84 11.50
CA ASP A 381 6.40 -37.98 12.74
C ASP A 381 7.28 -36.76 13.01
N ALA A 382 7.99 -36.24 11.99
CA ALA A 382 8.76 -35.02 12.11
C ALA A 382 7.89 -33.79 12.44
N ILE A 383 6.71 -33.67 11.81
CA ILE A 383 5.76 -32.58 12.09
C ILE A 383 5.18 -32.66 13.50
N ASN A 384 4.86 -33.86 13.99
CA ASN A 384 4.39 -34.08 15.34
C ASN A 384 5.50 -33.75 16.35
N LYS A 385 6.73 -34.22 16.09
CA LYS A 385 7.88 -33.91 16.92
C LYS A 385 8.14 -32.41 17.01
N ILE A 386 8.04 -31.66 15.91
CA ILE A 386 8.12 -30.19 15.93
C ILE A 386 7.02 -29.61 16.83
N SER A 387 5.77 -30.06 16.69
CA SER A 387 4.68 -29.60 17.56
C SER A 387 4.99 -29.82 19.05
N ASP A 388 5.53 -30.99 19.40
CA ASP A 388 5.89 -31.34 20.78
C ASP A 388 7.03 -30.48 21.32
N LEU A 389 8.09 -30.28 20.52
CA LEU A 389 9.23 -29.41 20.87
C LEU A 389 8.75 -27.98 21.13
N LEU A 390 7.86 -27.45 20.29
CA LEU A 390 7.31 -26.11 20.47
C LEU A 390 6.49 -25.97 21.75
N GLN A 391 5.67 -26.97 22.08
CA GLN A 391 4.88 -26.98 23.31
C GLN A 391 5.74 -27.19 24.56
N GLN A 392 6.86 -27.90 24.45
CA GLN A 392 7.84 -28.08 25.52
C GLN A 392 8.61 -26.77 25.78
N GLY A 393 9.06 -26.10 24.72
CA GLY A 393 9.91 -24.91 24.82
C GLY A 393 9.15 -23.66 25.25
N TYR A 394 7.95 -23.44 24.70
CA TYR A 394 7.19 -22.21 24.91
C TYR A 394 6.06 -22.36 25.94
N ALA A 395 5.76 -21.26 26.63
CA ALA A 395 4.57 -21.18 27.47
C ALA A 395 3.30 -21.04 26.60
N ASP A 396 2.16 -21.47 27.15
CA ASP A 396 0.88 -21.34 26.46
C ASP A 396 0.54 -19.87 26.16
N CYS A 397 0.42 -19.51 24.89
CA CYS A 397 0.16 -18.14 24.44
C CYS A 397 -0.40 -18.10 23.01
N LYS A 398 -0.99 -16.95 22.64
CA LYS A 398 -1.58 -16.76 21.30
C LYS A 398 -0.59 -16.94 20.13
N PRO A 399 0.65 -16.41 20.17
CA PRO A 399 1.64 -16.64 19.11
C PRO A 399 1.93 -18.11 18.84
N LEU A 400 2.17 -18.89 19.91
CA LEU A 400 2.39 -20.33 19.82
C LEU A 400 1.19 -21.02 19.15
N HIS A 401 -0.04 -20.68 19.55
CA HIS A 401 -1.25 -21.21 18.94
C HIS A 401 -1.37 -20.91 17.43
N VAL A 402 -0.91 -19.74 16.98
CA VAL A 402 -0.91 -19.37 15.56
C VAL A 402 0.05 -20.27 14.78
N VAL A 403 1.26 -20.49 15.29
CA VAL A 403 2.27 -21.38 14.67
C VAL A 403 1.79 -22.83 14.68
N LEU A 404 1.31 -23.35 15.82
CA LEU A 404 0.77 -24.70 15.93
C LEU A 404 -0.43 -24.94 15.00
N LYS A 405 -1.28 -23.93 14.78
CA LYS A 405 -2.37 -24.04 13.81
C LYS A 405 -1.86 -24.23 12.37
N LYS A 406 -0.76 -23.57 11.99
CA LYS A 406 -0.13 -23.77 10.66
C LYS A 406 0.50 -25.16 10.56
N ILE A 407 1.18 -25.62 11.61
CA ILE A 407 1.71 -26.99 11.71
C ILE A 407 0.61 -28.04 11.54
N ARG A 408 -0.54 -27.88 12.20
CA ARG A 408 -1.70 -28.79 12.01
C ARG A 408 -2.24 -28.78 10.58
N ARG A 409 -2.20 -27.65 9.87
CA ARG A 409 -2.59 -27.58 8.45
C ARG A 409 -1.62 -28.38 7.58
N ILE A 410 -0.32 -28.26 7.84
CA ILE A 410 0.73 -29.03 7.14
C ILE A 410 0.54 -30.53 7.40
N HIS A 411 0.36 -30.93 8.67
CA HIS A 411 0.04 -32.30 9.05
C HIS A 411 -1.17 -32.83 8.25
N THR A 412 -2.28 -32.09 8.26
CA THR A 412 -3.50 -32.49 7.53
C THR A 412 -3.27 -32.63 6.03
N ALA A 413 -2.47 -31.75 5.43
CA ALA A 413 -2.16 -31.80 4.00
C ALA A 413 -1.31 -33.02 3.63
N ILE A 414 -0.34 -33.39 4.48
CA ILE A 414 0.48 -34.61 4.31
C ILE A 414 -0.38 -35.86 4.52
N SER A 415 -1.20 -35.91 5.59
CA SER A 415 -2.05 -37.08 5.87
C SER A 415 -3.06 -37.40 4.75
N ARG A 416 -3.47 -36.41 3.96
CA ARG A 416 -4.36 -36.62 2.78
C ARG A 416 -3.65 -37.22 1.57
N LYS A 417 -2.32 -37.31 1.60
CA LYS A 417 -1.47 -37.81 0.51
C LYS A 417 -0.82 -39.16 0.82
N ILE A 418 -0.98 -39.65 2.05
CA ILE A 418 -0.75 -41.03 2.48
C ILE A 418 -2.02 -41.80 2.15
#